data_AF-A0A0C3J9K9-F1
#
_entry.id   AF-A0A0C3J9K9-F1
#
_cell.length_a   1.000
_cell.length_b   1.000
_cell.length_c   1.000
_cell.angle_alpha   90.00
_cell.angle_beta   90.00
_cell.angle_gamma   90.00
#
_symmetry.space_group_name_H-M   'P 1'
#
loop_
_entity.id
_entity.type
_entity.pdbx_description
1 polymer ?
#
loop_
_entity_poly.entity_id
_entity_poly.type
_entity_poly.pdbx_seq_one_letter_code
_entity_poly.pdbx_strand_id
1 'polypeptide(L)'
;MSPAPPQAQQTMNKCIHSNIKVASLNMKGHFHEGNNKWLHINQQMRDDHLAILALQETHLDETQAASLNDTFIDTLHIITSTDPDHPLARGVAIALNKCLVKMHEEKLNILNIYAPNDPSENQWFWETIHDNIINLPQPDMLLGNFNIVEDSID
;
A
#
# COMPACT_ATOMS: atom_id res chain seq x y z
N MET A 1 -16.34 -52.13 31.70
CA MET A 1 -15.62 -51.69 30.49
C MET A 1 -16.09 -50.29 30.17
N SER A 2 -15.27 -49.28 30.43
CA SER A 2 -15.59 -47.88 30.11
C SER A 2 -15.31 -47.62 28.62
N PRO A 3 -16.13 -46.81 27.92
CA PRO A 3 -15.88 -46.48 26.52
C PRO A 3 -14.62 -45.61 26.39
N ALA A 4 -13.85 -45.86 25.34
CA ALA A 4 -12.66 -45.08 25.02
C ALA A 4 -13.03 -43.63 24.67
N PRO A 5 -12.19 -42.63 25.04
CA PRO A 5 -12.45 -41.24 24.73
C PRO A 5 -12.41 -40.98 23.21
N PRO A 6 -13.13 -39.96 22.71
CA PRO A 6 -13.15 -39.63 21.30
C PRO A 6 -11.75 -39.25 20.83
N GLN A 7 -11.30 -39.85 19.74
CA GLN A 7 -10.05 -39.45 19.08
C GLN A 7 -10.26 -38.08 18.44
N ALA A 8 -9.43 -37.12 18.83
CA ALA A 8 -9.39 -35.79 18.22
C ALA A 8 -9.12 -35.93 16.72
N GLN A 9 -10.08 -35.51 15.90
CA GLN A 9 -9.86 -35.33 14.47
C GLN A 9 -8.82 -34.23 14.31
N GLN A 10 -7.60 -34.61 13.90
CA GLN A 10 -6.59 -33.67 13.45
C GLN A 10 -7.16 -32.93 12.24
N THR A 11 -7.62 -31.70 12.44
CA THR A 11 -7.90 -30.78 11.34
C THR A 11 -6.57 -30.54 10.64
N MET A 12 -6.43 -31.10 9.44
CA MET A 12 -5.33 -30.77 8.55
C MET A 12 -5.39 -29.26 8.31
N ASN A 13 -4.48 -28.51 8.93
CA ASN A 13 -4.22 -27.14 8.56
C ASN A 13 -3.71 -27.17 7.12
N LYS A 14 -4.62 -26.98 6.17
CA LYS A 14 -4.26 -26.77 4.77
C LYS A 14 -3.45 -25.49 4.74
N CYS A 15 -2.13 -25.59 4.60
CA CYS A 15 -1.28 -24.45 4.28
C CYS A 15 -1.70 -23.95 2.89
N ILE A 16 -2.69 -23.08 2.87
CA ILE A 16 -3.05 -22.27 1.71
C ILE A 16 -1.89 -21.30 1.50
N HIS A 17 -0.95 -21.68 0.64
CA HIS A 17 0.06 -20.76 0.14
C HIS A 17 -0.63 -19.79 -0.83
N SER A 18 -1.35 -18.82 -0.29
CA SER A 18 -1.87 -17.70 -1.06
C SER A 18 -0.72 -16.72 -1.27
N ASN A 19 -0.18 -16.68 -2.49
CA ASN A 19 0.81 -15.67 -2.83
C ASN A 19 0.10 -14.32 -2.93
N ILE A 20 0.40 -13.39 -2.01
CA ILE A 20 -0.05 -12.00 -2.09
C ILE A 20 0.95 -11.27 -2.98
N LYS A 21 0.49 -10.73 -4.11
CA LYS A 21 1.32 -9.86 -4.95
C LYS A 21 1.14 -8.41 -4.51
N VAL A 22 2.25 -7.77 -4.23
CA VAL A 22 2.32 -6.36 -3.86
C VAL A 22 3.27 -5.63 -4.79
N ALA A 23 3.00 -4.35 -5.04
CA ALA A 23 3.88 -3.49 -5.83
C ALA A 23 3.88 -2.06 -5.27
N SER A 24 4.86 -1.28 -5.71
CA SER A 24 4.97 0.16 -5.46
C SER A 24 5.18 0.88 -6.79
N LEU A 25 4.57 2.06 -6.97
CA LEU A 25 4.69 2.88 -8.16
C LEU A 25 4.64 4.38 -7.82
N ASN A 26 5.67 5.11 -8.23
CA ASN A 26 5.62 6.56 -8.27
C ASN A 26 4.85 7.03 -9.52
N MET A 27 3.68 7.64 -9.32
CA MET A 27 2.76 7.99 -10.40
C MET A 27 3.19 9.22 -11.19
N LYS A 28 3.90 10.18 -10.58
CA LYS A 28 4.14 11.52 -11.14
C LYS A 28 2.84 12.19 -11.58
N GLY A 29 1.89 12.29 -10.66
CA GLY A 29 0.54 12.82 -10.83
C GLY A 29 -0.47 11.83 -11.42
N HIS A 30 -1.76 12.07 -11.20
CA HIS A 30 -2.86 11.20 -11.61
C HIS A 30 -3.30 11.36 -13.09
N PHE A 31 -2.75 12.33 -13.81
CA PHE A 31 -2.97 12.51 -15.25
C PHE A 31 -1.70 12.32 -16.07
N HIS A 32 -1.83 11.79 -17.28
CA HIS A 32 -0.81 11.84 -18.33
C HIS A 32 -1.49 12.14 -19.66
N GLU A 33 -1.08 13.22 -20.33
CA GLU A 33 -1.67 13.65 -21.61
C GLU A 33 -3.20 13.76 -21.58
N GLY A 34 -3.75 14.26 -20.46
CA GLY A 34 -5.20 14.40 -20.26
C GLY A 34 -5.93 13.10 -19.88
N ASN A 35 -5.26 11.95 -19.86
CA ASN A 35 -5.84 10.67 -19.46
C ASN A 35 -5.65 10.39 -17.97
N ASN A 36 -6.71 9.93 -17.32
CA ASN A 36 -6.67 9.54 -15.91
C ASN A 36 -5.93 8.20 -15.75
N LYS A 37 -4.79 8.20 -15.07
CA LYS A 37 -3.95 7.02 -14.83
C LYS A 37 -4.64 5.98 -13.95
N TRP A 38 -5.65 6.34 -13.15
CA TRP A 38 -6.35 5.41 -12.27
C TRP A 38 -7.11 4.32 -13.02
N LEU A 39 -7.59 4.60 -14.24
CA LEU A 39 -8.18 3.57 -15.10
C LEU A 39 -7.14 2.50 -15.47
N HIS A 40 -5.92 2.94 -15.80
CA HIS A 40 -4.81 2.05 -16.10
C HIS A 40 -4.35 1.28 -14.86
N ILE A 41 -4.26 1.95 -13.70
CA ILE A 41 -3.96 1.30 -12.42
C ILE A 41 -4.97 0.19 -12.11
N ASN A 42 -6.28 0.48 -12.23
CA ASN A 42 -7.31 -0.53 -12.00
C ASN A 42 -7.17 -1.72 -12.95
N GLN A 43 -6.85 -1.46 -14.23
CA GLN A 43 -6.57 -2.51 -15.20
C GLN A 43 -5.35 -3.34 -14.81
N GLN A 44 -4.22 -2.69 -14.52
CA GLN A 44 -2.98 -3.37 -14.15
C GLN A 44 -3.15 -4.22 -12.89
N MET A 45 -3.83 -3.69 -11.86
CA MET A 45 -4.08 -4.44 -10.63
C MET A 45 -4.90 -5.71 -10.86
N ARG A 46 -5.84 -5.67 -11.81
CA ARG A 46 -6.64 -6.82 -12.21
C ARG A 46 -5.81 -7.82 -13.01
N ASP A 47 -5.14 -7.36 -14.05
CA ASP A 47 -4.48 -8.20 -15.04
C ASP A 47 -3.27 -8.92 -14.39
N ASP A 48 -2.47 -8.20 -13.60
CA ASP A 48 -1.30 -8.75 -12.91
C ASP A 48 -1.66 -9.50 -11.61
N HIS A 49 -2.93 -9.48 -11.20
CA HIS A 49 -3.42 -10.00 -9.91
C HIS A 49 -2.68 -9.37 -8.72
N LEU A 50 -2.51 -8.04 -8.74
CA LEU A 50 -1.92 -7.29 -7.65
C LEU A 50 -2.97 -7.07 -6.56
N ALA A 51 -2.68 -7.56 -5.36
CA ALA A 51 -3.56 -7.39 -4.21
C ALA A 51 -3.43 -5.98 -3.61
N ILE A 52 -2.20 -5.45 -3.58
CA ILE A 52 -1.86 -4.18 -2.93
C ILE A 52 -0.93 -3.40 -3.85
N LEU A 53 -1.24 -2.13 -4.07
CA LEU A 53 -0.38 -1.20 -4.79
C LEU A 53 -0.15 0.06 -3.94
N ALA A 54 1.11 0.28 -3.56
CA ALA A 54 1.56 1.51 -2.94
C ALA A 54 1.85 2.56 -4.03
N LEU A 55 1.36 3.77 -3.86
CA LEU A 55 1.46 4.86 -4.84
C LEU A 55 2.08 6.10 -4.21
N GLN A 56 2.95 6.78 -4.94
CA GLN A 56 3.55 8.07 -4.56
C GLN A 56 3.31 9.11 -5.67
N GLU A 57 3.45 10.40 -5.32
CA GLU A 57 3.14 11.53 -6.22
C GLU A 57 1.74 11.40 -6.83
N THR A 58 0.73 11.08 -6.01
CA THR A 58 -0.64 10.85 -6.50
C THR A 58 -1.31 12.16 -6.96
N HIS A 59 -0.94 13.28 -6.33
CA HIS A 59 -1.48 14.62 -6.60
C HIS A 59 -2.99 14.65 -6.45
N LEU A 60 -3.51 14.02 -5.41
CA LEU A 60 -4.95 13.96 -5.15
C LEU A 60 -5.31 14.86 -3.97
N ASP A 61 -6.35 15.67 -4.15
CA ASP A 61 -7.06 16.25 -3.02
C ASP A 61 -8.12 15.27 -2.46
N GLU A 62 -8.73 15.63 -1.32
CA GLU A 62 -9.74 14.79 -0.66
C GLU A 62 -10.99 14.55 -1.52
N THR A 63 -11.39 15.54 -2.33
CA THR A 63 -12.58 15.44 -3.19
C THR A 63 -12.34 14.49 -4.36
N GLN A 64 -11.14 14.56 -4.95
CA GLN A 64 -10.68 13.66 -5.99
C GLN A 64 -10.52 12.23 -5.44
N ALA A 65 -9.95 12.07 -4.25
CA ALA A 65 -9.81 10.77 -3.60
C ALA A 65 -11.17 10.11 -3.30
N ALA A 66 -12.15 10.88 -2.83
CA ALA A 66 -13.52 10.40 -2.63
C ALA A 66 -14.16 9.99 -3.96
N SER A 67 -14.08 10.84 -4.99
CA SER A 67 -14.62 10.55 -6.32
C SER A 67 -14.01 9.29 -6.95
N LEU A 68 -12.72 9.04 -6.72
CA LEU A 68 -12.05 7.81 -7.15
C LEU A 68 -12.58 6.57 -6.43
N ASN A 69 -12.78 6.64 -5.11
CA ASN A 69 -13.37 5.54 -4.36
C ASN A 69 -14.80 5.22 -4.81
N ASP A 70 -15.60 6.24 -5.14
CA ASP A 70 -16.94 6.05 -5.71
C ASP A 70 -16.87 5.41 -7.09
N THR A 71 -15.96 5.87 -7.95
CA THR A 71 -15.76 5.34 -9.30
C THR A 71 -15.36 3.87 -9.30
N PHE A 72 -14.50 3.46 -8.36
CA PHE A 72 -13.97 2.11 -8.27
C PHE A 72 -14.57 1.30 -7.13
N ILE A 73 -15.78 1.67 -6.67
CA ILE A 73 -16.40 1.12 -5.45
C ILE A 73 -16.46 -0.41 -5.41
N ASP A 74 -16.61 -1.09 -6.55
CA ASP A 74 -16.67 -2.55 -6.62
C ASP A 74 -15.31 -3.24 -6.78
N THR A 75 -14.27 -2.49 -7.17
CA THR A 75 -12.98 -3.07 -7.61
C THR A 75 -11.81 -2.69 -6.72
N LEU A 76 -11.77 -1.45 -6.24
CA LEU A 76 -10.68 -0.94 -5.43
C LEU A 76 -11.18 -0.34 -4.13
N HIS A 77 -10.35 -0.45 -3.09
CA HIS A 77 -10.39 0.46 -1.95
C HIS A 77 -9.13 1.32 -1.99
N ILE A 78 -9.28 2.64 -2.06
CA ILE A 78 -8.15 3.56 -2.18
C ILE A 78 -8.06 4.38 -0.89
N ILE A 79 -6.96 4.21 -0.16
CA ILE A 79 -6.65 4.97 1.05
C ILE A 79 -5.59 6.00 0.68
N THR A 80 -5.86 7.28 0.91
CA THR A 80 -4.96 8.38 0.56
C THR A 80 -4.45 9.09 1.80
N SER A 81 -3.19 9.53 1.75
CA SER A 81 -2.64 10.54 2.65
C SER A 81 -2.20 11.71 1.79
N THR A 82 -2.93 12.82 1.92
CA THR A 82 -2.72 14.05 1.16
C THR A 82 -1.74 14.95 1.91
N ASP A 83 -0.92 15.71 1.18
CA ASP A 83 -0.14 16.80 1.75
C ASP A 83 -1.10 18.00 1.90
N PRO A 84 -1.38 18.49 3.12
CA PRO A 84 -2.34 19.58 3.32
C PRO A 84 -1.88 20.90 2.69
N ASP A 85 -0.58 21.12 2.62
CA ASP A 85 0.01 22.35 2.08
C ASP A 85 0.13 22.29 0.55
N HIS A 86 0.37 21.08 0.00
CA HIS A 86 0.65 20.87 -1.42
C HIS A 86 -0.07 19.62 -2.01
N PRO A 87 -1.42 19.54 -1.95
CA PRO A 87 -2.17 18.33 -2.29
C PRO A 87 -2.04 17.91 -3.78
N LEU A 88 -1.78 18.86 -4.68
CA LEU A 88 -1.64 18.62 -6.12
C LEU A 88 -0.18 18.43 -6.58
N ALA A 89 0.79 18.43 -5.66
CA ALA A 89 2.20 18.23 -5.97
C ALA A 89 2.83 17.05 -5.22
N ARG A 90 2.15 16.53 -4.20
CA ARG A 90 2.63 15.46 -3.32
C ARG A 90 1.46 14.51 -2.99
N GLY A 91 1.69 13.62 -2.03
CA GLY A 91 0.68 12.67 -1.56
C GLY A 91 1.00 11.23 -1.93
N VAL A 92 0.52 10.34 -1.07
CA VAL A 92 0.67 8.89 -1.22
C VAL A 92 -0.69 8.23 -1.16
N ALA A 93 -0.81 7.05 -1.77
CA ALA A 93 -2.00 6.23 -1.64
C ALA A 93 -1.65 4.75 -1.51
N ILE A 94 -2.58 3.98 -0.96
CA ILE A 94 -2.60 2.53 -1.01
C ILE A 94 -3.89 2.13 -1.71
N ALA A 95 -3.77 1.45 -2.84
CA ALA A 95 -4.89 0.82 -3.51
C ALA A 95 -4.93 -0.67 -3.16
N LEU A 96 -6.10 -1.14 -2.73
CA LEU A 96 -6.37 -2.54 -2.42
C LEU A 96 -7.35 -3.11 -3.44
N ASN A 97 -7.00 -4.23 -4.05
CA ASN A 97 -7.88 -4.95 -4.97
C ASN A 97 -8.94 -5.72 -4.19
N LYS A 98 -10.19 -5.26 -4.21
CA LYS A 98 -11.32 -5.86 -3.47
C LYS A 98 -11.65 -7.28 -3.94
N CYS A 99 -11.25 -7.67 -5.16
CA CYS A 99 -11.43 -9.03 -5.64
C CYS A 99 -10.43 -10.02 -5.00
N LEU A 100 -9.31 -9.53 -4.46
CA LEU A 100 -8.22 -10.34 -3.91
C LEU A 100 -8.08 -10.19 -2.38
N VAL A 101 -8.40 -9.01 -1.84
CA VAL A 101 -8.28 -8.69 -0.43
C VAL A 101 -9.64 -8.78 0.24
N LYS A 102 -9.77 -9.69 1.21
CA LYS A 102 -10.92 -9.75 2.12
C LYS A 102 -10.51 -9.16 3.46
N MET A 103 -11.26 -8.17 3.91
CA MET A 103 -11.08 -7.60 5.24
C MET A 103 -11.64 -8.58 6.27
N HIS A 104 -10.76 -9.22 7.04
CA HIS A 104 -11.10 -10.09 8.17
C HIS A 104 -10.65 -9.42 9.48
N GLU A 105 -10.81 -10.10 10.62
CA GLU A 105 -10.40 -9.57 11.93
C GLU A 105 -8.87 -9.43 12.07
N GLU A 106 -8.11 -10.16 11.26
CA GLU A 106 -6.64 -10.06 11.21
C GLU A 106 -6.21 -8.75 10.55
N LYS A 107 -5.24 -8.09 11.18
CA LYS A 107 -4.71 -6.80 10.74
C LYS A 107 -3.40 -7.00 10.01
N LEU A 108 -3.24 -6.28 8.90
CA LEU A 108 -1.99 -6.13 8.17
C LEU A 108 -1.59 -4.66 8.20
N ASN A 109 -0.40 -4.35 8.72
CA ASN A 109 0.12 -3.00 8.82
C ASN A 109 1.06 -2.72 7.63
N ILE A 110 0.70 -1.76 6.80
CA ILE A 110 1.45 -1.39 5.60
C ILE A 110 1.91 0.06 5.73
N LEU A 111 3.21 0.27 5.59
CA LEU A 111 3.81 1.60 5.58
C LEU A 111 4.24 1.93 4.14
N ASN A 112 3.63 2.97 3.55
CA ASN A 112 4.00 3.51 2.25
C ASN A 112 4.79 4.82 2.45
N ILE A 113 6.03 4.87 1.99
CA ILE A 113 6.93 6.02 2.13
C ILE A 113 7.09 6.75 0.78
N TYR A 114 7.06 8.08 0.83
CA TYR A 114 7.60 8.94 -0.20
C TYR A 114 8.61 9.88 0.44
N ALA A 115 9.90 9.52 0.36
CA ALA A 115 10.96 10.29 1.01
C ALA A 115 11.30 11.57 0.22
N PRO A 116 11.79 12.65 0.86
CA PRO A 116 12.20 13.86 0.17
C PRO A 116 13.30 13.60 -0.87
N ASN A 117 13.33 14.41 -1.94
CA ASN A 117 14.40 14.37 -2.95
C ASN A 117 15.59 15.28 -2.58
N ASP A 118 15.37 16.30 -1.74
CA ASP A 118 16.46 17.17 -1.28
C ASP A 118 17.39 16.36 -0.35
N PRO A 119 18.73 16.38 -0.57
CA PRO A 119 19.64 15.56 0.21
C PRO A 119 19.60 15.82 1.73
N SER A 120 19.49 17.07 2.15
CA SER A 120 19.45 17.43 3.57
C SER A 120 18.12 17.03 4.21
N GLU A 121 17.00 17.26 3.52
CA GLU A 121 15.68 16.80 3.99
C GLU A 121 15.59 15.27 4.02
N ASN A 122 16.16 14.58 3.03
CA ASN A 122 16.18 13.12 2.94
C ASN A 122 16.98 12.50 4.09
N GLN A 123 18.20 13.01 4.33
CA GLN A 123 19.00 12.56 5.47
C GLN A 123 18.25 12.74 6.79
N TRP A 124 17.71 13.95 7.02
CA TRP A 124 16.95 14.24 8.24
C TRP A 124 15.70 13.36 8.39
N PHE A 125 14.98 13.11 7.29
CA PHE A 125 13.85 12.19 7.27
C PHE A 125 14.26 10.79 7.76
N TRP A 126 15.36 10.24 7.23
CA TRP A 126 15.83 8.91 7.63
C TRP A 126 16.42 8.84 9.03
N GLU A 127 17.07 9.91 9.51
CA GLU A 127 17.54 10.00 10.91
C GLU A 127 16.39 10.00 11.91
N THR A 128 15.24 10.56 11.53
CA THR A 128 14.09 10.75 12.42
C THR A 128 12.97 9.73 12.21
N ILE A 129 12.99 8.93 11.14
CA ILE A 129 11.84 8.06 10.78
C ILE A 129 11.48 7.09 11.89
N HIS A 130 12.46 6.52 12.59
CA HIS A 130 12.23 5.59 13.69
C HIS A 130 11.38 6.23 14.79
N ASP A 131 11.74 7.44 15.23
CA ASP A 131 11.04 8.15 16.29
C ASP A 131 9.62 8.57 15.85
N ASN A 132 9.45 8.87 14.56
CA ASN A 132 8.15 9.19 13.98
C ASN A 132 7.20 7.97 13.92
N ILE A 133 7.72 6.74 13.77
CA ILE A 133 6.90 5.54 13.64
C ILE A 133 6.85 4.67 14.90
N ILE A 134 7.65 4.96 15.93
CA ILE A 134 7.78 4.09 17.12
C ILE A 134 6.46 3.87 17.88
N ASN A 135 5.54 4.83 17.79
CA ASN A 135 4.22 4.76 18.44
C ASN A 135 3.11 4.27 17.49
N LEU A 136 3.45 3.92 16.25
CA LEU A 136 2.53 3.34 15.29
C LEU A 136 2.58 1.81 15.35
N PRO A 137 1.56 1.10 14.84
CA PRO A 137 1.65 -0.33 14.63
C PRO A 137 2.90 -0.68 13.81
N GLN A 138 3.65 -1.70 14.26
CA GLN A 138 4.84 -2.15 13.53
C GLN A 138 4.43 -2.58 12.11
N PRO A 139 5.11 -2.07 11.06
CA PRO A 139 4.76 -2.42 9.70
C PRO A 139 5.16 -3.87 9.41
N ASP A 140 4.21 -4.64 8.87
CA ASP A 140 4.47 -5.95 8.28
C ASP A 140 5.10 -5.80 6.89
N MET A 141 4.78 -4.70 6.22
CA MET A 141 5.24 -4.39 4.87
C MET A 141 5.66 -2.93 4.78
N LEU A 142 6.89 -2.70 4.30
CA LEU A 142 7.40 -1.39 3.94
C LEU A 142 7.49 -1.29 2.41
N LEU A 143 6.81 -0.31 1.84
CA LEU A 143 6.79 -0.04 0.40
C LEU A 143 7.04 1.46 0.20
N GLY A 144 7.47 1.87 -0.99
CA GLY A 144 7.61 3.29 -1.23
C GLY A 144 8.52 3.67 -2.38
N ASN A 145 8.76 4.98 -2.46
CA ASN A 145 9.91 5.57 -3.11
C ASN A 145 10.81 6.17 -2.01
N PHE A 146 11.94 5.52 -1.76
CA PHE A 146 12.85 5.86 -0.66
C PHE A 146 13.83 6.98 -1.01
N ASN A 147 14.00 7.30 -2.30
CA ASN A 147 14.97 8.31 -2.76
C ASN A 147 16.36 8.17 -2.12
N ILE A 148 16.78 6.93 -1.82
CA ILE A 148 18.13 6.59 -1.37
C ILE A 148 18.89 6.13 -2.61
N VAL A 149 20.10 6.65 -2.78
CA VAL A 149 21.11 6.05 -3.65
C VAL A 149 21.99 5.16 -2.79
N GLU A 150 22.28 3.95 -3.24
CA GLU A 150 23.34 3.18 -2.62
C GLU A 150 24.64 3.98 -2.78
N ASP A 151 25.34 4.26 -1.68
CA ASP A 151 26.75 4.65 -1.78
C ASP A 151 27.44 3.56 -2.58
N SER A 152 28.18 3.94 -3.63
CA SER A 152 29.07 3.02 -4.32
C SER A 152 29.95 2.37 -3.26
N ILE A 153 29.82 1.05 -3.10
CA ILE A 153 30.72 0.25 -2.28
C ILE A 153 32.12 0.42 -2.91
N ASP A 154 32.88 1.39 -2.42
CA ASP A 154 34.33 1.54 -2.65
C ASP A 154 35.11 0.71 -1.61
#